data_AF-A0A8H7KAW4-F1
#
_entry.id   AF-A0A8H7KAW4-F1
#
_cell.length_a   1.000
_cell.length_b   1.000
_cell.length_c   1.000
_cell.angle_alpha   90.00
_cell.angle_beta   90.00
_cell.angle_gamma   90.00
#
_symmetry.space_group_name_H-M   'P 1'
#
loop_
_entity.id
_entity.type
_entity.pdbx_description
1 polymer ?
#
loop_
_entity_poly.entity_id
_entity_poly.type
_entity_poly.pdbx_seq_one_letter_code
_entity_poly.pdbx_strand_id
1 'polypeptide(L)'
;MIDTLRADESLSDQKDINVGVDDMELLLSYLEAMGVADKVSFDLSLARGLDYYSGLIFEVSPKASTQVGSIAAGGRYDGLVGMYGKQPVPCVGISFGVDRIFTLLAAQRKRAHLSLSTRRMSSSWPLEARSLAAIFWNV
;
A
#
# COMPACT_ATOMS: atom_id res chain seq x y z
N MET A 1 4.70 -4.40 -17.74
CA MET A 1 5.86 -3.94 -16.93
C MET A 1 6.96 -4.98 -16.97
N ILE A 2 6.74 -6.20 -16.49
CA ILE A 2 7.71 -7.30 -16.56
C ILE A 2 8.18 -7.54 -18.00
N ASP A 3 7.25 -7.60 -18.96
CA ASP A 3 7.59 -7.75 -20.39
C ASP A 3 8.48 -6.62 -20.92
N THR A 4 8.26 -5.40 -20.43
CA THR A 4 9.06 -4.22 -20.80
C THR A 4 10.48 -4.32 -20.26
N LEU A 5 10.64 -4.84 -19.04
CA LEU A 5 11.95 -5.05 -18.43
C LEU A 5 12.75 -6.16 -19.14
N ARG A 6 12.06 -7.22 -19.60
CA ARG A 6 12.71 -8.30 -20.38
C ARG A 6 13.06 -7.90 -21.81
N ALA A 7 12.33 -6.96 -22.39
CA ALA A 7 12.57 -6.49 -23.76
C ALA A 7 13.74 -5.51 -23.88
N ASP A 8 14.24 -4.96 -22.77
CA ASP A 8 15.36 -4.03 -22.76
C ASP A 8 16.70 -4.79 -22.74
N GLU A 9 17.41 -4.79 -23.87
CA GLU A 9 18.69 -5.49 -24.03
C GLU A 9 19.74 -5.05 -23.00
N SER A 10 19.71 -3.78 -22.58
CA SER A 10 20.69 -3.25 -21.61
C SER A 10 20.49 -3.78 -20.20
N LEU A 11 19.23 -4.12 -19.85
CA LEU A 11 18.86 -4.64 -18.54
C LEU A 11 18.93 -6.17 -18.51
N SER A 12 18.63 -6.84 -19.64
CA SER A 12 18.65 -8.30 -19.76
C SER A 12 20.05 -8.91 -19.67
N ASP A 13 21.10 -8.12 -19.93
CA ASP A 13 22.50 -8.57 -19.78
C ASP A 13 22.94 -8.67 -18.31
N GLN A 14 22.22 -8.05 -17.38
CA GLN A 14 22.57 -8.07 -15.97
C GLN A 14 21.94 -9.26 -15.25
N LYS A 15 22.78 -10.13 -14.71
CA LYS A 15 22.34 -11.32 -13.97
C LYS A 15 21.40 -10.99 -12.80
N ASP A 16 21.71 -9.96 -12.03
CA ASP A 16 20.93 -9.58 -10.85
C ASP A 16 19.55 -9.04 -11.21
N ILE A 17 19.44 -8.34 -12.35
CA ILE A 17 18.16 -7.87 -12.88
C ILE A 17 17.30 -9.07 -13.28
N ASN A 18 17.85 -10.04 -14.00
CA ASN A 18 17.11 -11.22 -14.41
C ASN A 18 16.56 -11.99 -13.21
N VAL A 19 17.37 -12.18 -12.15
CA VAL A 19 16.90 -12.81 -10.90
C VAL A 19 15.75 -12.02 -10.28
N GLY A 20 15.84 -10.68 -10.23
CA GLY A 20 14.77 -9.83 -9.70
C GLY A 20 13.50 -9.90 -10.54
N VAL A 21 13.62 -9.97 -11.86
CA VAL A 21 12.48 -10.10 -12.79
C VAL A 21 11.80 -11.47 -12.65
N ASP A 22 12.58 -12.54 -12.52
CA ASP A 22 12.08 -13.89 -12.27
C ASP A 22 11.31 -13.96 -10.93
N ASP A 23 11.84 -13.35 -9.87
CA ASP A 23 11.16 -13.25 -8.57
C ASP A 23 9.84 -12.46 -8.66
N MET A 24 9.79 -11.37 -9.45
CA MET A 24 8.56 -10.59 -9.68
C MET A 24 7.50 -11.39 -10.43
N GLU A 25 7.91 -12.14 -11.46
CA GLU A 25 7.02 -13.01 -12.23
C GLU A 25 6.46 -14.15 -11.38
N LEU A 26 7.30 -14.76 -10.55
CA LEU A 26 6.88 -15.77 -9.60
C LEU A 26 5.88 -15.21 -8.59
N LEU A 27 6.14 -14.03 -8.03
CA LEU A 27 5.21 -13.36 -7.12
C LEU A 27 3.86 -13.10 -7.80
N LEU A 28 3.86 -12.60 -9.05
CA LEU A 28 2.62 -12.35 -9.79
C LEU A 28 1.80 -13.63 -9.94
N SER A 29 2.44 -14.75 -10.29
CA SER A 29 1.76 -16.05 -10.41
C SER A 29 1.07 -16.48 -9.10
N TYR A 30 1.70 -16.22 -7.95
CA TYR A 30 1.12 -16.51 -6.64
C TYR A 30 -0.03 -15.56 -6.31
N LEU A 31 0.09 -14.27 -6.65
CA LEU A 31 -0.96 -13.28 -6.44
C LEU A 31 -2.20 -13.56 -7.30
N GLU A 32 -1.99 -14.02 -8.54
CA GLU A 32 -3.05 -14.47 -9.43
C GLU A 32 -3.75 -15.72 -8.87
N ALA A 33 -2.98 -16.72 -8.43
CA ALA A 33 -3.53 -17.92 -7.78
C ALA A 33 -4.32 -17.60 -6.50
N MET A 34 -3.93 -16.56 -5.77
CA MET A 34 -4.64 -16.07 -4.58
C MET A 34 -5.84 -15.16 -4.91
N GLY A 35 -6.01 -14.73 -6.17
CA GLY A 35 -7.09 -13.84 -6.59
C GLY A 35 -6.96 -12.41 -6.04
N VAL A 36 -5.74 -11.95 -5.75
CA VAL A 36 -5.46 -10.63 -5.16
C VAL A 36 -4.49 -9.78 -5.99
N ALA A 37 -4.17 -10.21 -7.21
CA ALA A 37 -3.31 -9.47 -8.13
C ALA A 37 -3.81 -8.04 -8.39
N ASP A 38 -5.13 -7.81 -8.38
CA ASP A 38 -5.75 -6.49 -8.56
C ASP A 38 -5.51 -5.51 -7.40
N LYS A 39 -4.95 -5.99 -6.27
CA LYS A 39 -4.60 -5.17 -5.10
C LYS A 39 -3.13 -4.76 -5.07
N VAL A 40 -2.30 -5.32 -5.96
CA VAL A 40 -0.86 -5.11 -5.98
C VAL A 40 -0.48 -4.30 -7.22
N SER A 41 0.37 -3.31 -7.03
CA SER A 41 1.00 -2.56 -8.11
C SER A 41 2.50 -2.68 -7.94
N PHE A 42 3.20 -2.96 -9.04
CA PHE A 42 4.66 -2.93 -9.05
C PHE A 42 5.13 -1.51 -9.37
N ASP A 43 6.10 -1.02 -8.58
CA ASP A 43 6.65 0.31 -8.71
C ASP A 43 8.18 0.25 -8.57
N LEU A 44 8.88 0.54 -9.68
CA LEU A 44 10.35 0.53 -9.73
C LEU A 44 10.98 1.74 -9.04
N SER A 45 10.19 2.79 -8.75
CA SER A 45 10.66 3.95 -7.98
C SER A 45 10.69 3.69 -6.47
N LEU A 46 10.09 2.58 -6.03
CA LEU A 46 10.13 2.18 -4.63
C LEU A 46 11.54 1.72 -4.26
N ALA A 47 12.34 2.64 -3.75
CA ALA A 47 13.62 2.37 -3.12
C ALA A 47 13.52 2.73 -1.64
N ARG A 48 13.63 1.74 -0.75
CA ARG A 48 13.66 2.00 0.70
C ARG A 48 15.10 2.26 1.15
N GLY A 49 15.30 3.30 1.95
CA GLY A 49 16.61 3.71 2.47
C GLY A 49 17.17 2.83 3.59
N LEU A 50 16.98 1.51 3.48
CA LEU A 50 17.48 0.52 4.43
C LEU A 50 18.23 -0.56 3.64
N ASP A 51 19.55 -0.54 3.72
CA ASP A 51 20.46 -1.36 2.91
C ASP A 51 20.47 -2.86 3.32
N TYR A 52 19.54 -3.30 4.16
CA TYR A 52 19.45 -4.70 4.61
C TYR A 52 18.55 -5.58 3.74
N TYR A 53 17.75 -5.00 2.84
CA TYR A 53 16.91 -5.77 1.94
C TYR A 53 17.76 -6.41 0.84
N SER A 54 17.56 -7.72 0.64
CA SER A 54 18.32 -8.52 -0.33
C SER A 54 17.48 -8.98 -1.52
N GLY A 55 16.22 -8.55 -1.60
CA GLY A 55 15.27 -8.97 -2.63
C GLY A 55 14.03 -8.10 -2.62
N LEU A 56 12.86 -8.72 -2.83
CA LEU A 56 11.59 -8.01 -3.00
C LEU A 56 11.24 -7.16 -1.77
N ILE A 57 10.82 -5.92 -2.03
CA ILE A 57 10.32 -4.96 -1.04
C ILE A 57 8.90 -4.55 -1.40
N PHE A 58 8.09 -4.27 -0.39
CA PHE A 58 6.71 -3.85 -0.60
C PHE A 58 6.28 -2.82 0.44
N GLU A 59 5.33 -2.00 0.02
CA GLU A 59 4.70 -0.98 0.83
C GLU A 59 3.19 -1.07 0.67
N VAL A 60 2.47 -0.91 1.78
CA VAL A 60 1.02 -0.92 1.81
C VAL A 60 0.55 0.51 2.07
N SER A 61 -0.18 1.06 1.12
CA SER A 61 -0.77 2.39 1.20
C SER A 61 -2.29 2.33 1.18
N PRO A 62 -2.98 3.19 1.96
CA PRO A 62 -4.44 3.24 1.96
C PRO A 62 -4.96 3.76 0.60
N LYS A 63 -6.09 3.20 0.12
CA LYS A 63 -6.72 3.60 -1.16
C LYS A 63 -7.23 5.04 -1.19
N ALA A 64 -7.59 5.59 -0.04
CA ALA A 64 -8.10 6.95 0.03
C ALA A 64 -6.94 7.93 -0.12
N SER A 65 -7.18 9.07 -0.78
CA SER A 65 -6.29 10.23 -0.91
C SER A 65 -5.99 10.93 0.43
N THR A 66 -5.83 10.15 1.49
CA THR A 66 -5.31 10.60 2.76
C THR A 66 -3.82 10.87 2.57
N GLN A 67 -3.36 12.05 2.98
CA GLN A 67 -1.94 12.41 3.08
C GLN A 67 -1.14 11.54 4.08
N VAL A 68 -1.69 10.39 4.44
CA VAL A 68 -1.09 9.41 5.33
C VAL A 68 -0.29 8.48 4.42
N GLY A 69 1.04 8.53 4.53
CA GLY A 69 1.91 7.60 3.81
C GLY A 69 1.70 6.14 4.24
N SER A 70 2.58 5.25 3.81
CA SER A 70 2.56 3.81 4.12
C SER A 70 2.02 3.42 5.49
N ILE A 71 1.09 2.47 5.55
CA ILE A 71 0.57 1.88 6.79
C ILE A 71 1.28 0.56 7.16
N ALA A 72 1.89 -0.10 6.19
CA ALA A 72 2.76 -1.24 6.42
C ALA A 72 3.87 -1.25 5.37
N ALA A 73 4.98 -1.88 5.71
CA ALA A 73 6.08 -2.11 4.78
C ALA A 73 6.81 -3.39 5.16
N GLY A 74 7.51 -3.96 4.21
CA GLY A 74 8.25 -5.19 4.42
C GLY A 74 9.08 -5.58 3.21
N GLY A 75 9.68 -6.76 3.31
CA GLY A 75 10.50 -7.30 2.25
C GLY A 75 11.37 -8.46 2.71
N ARG A 76 12.22 -8.93 1.81
CA ARG A 76 13.16 -10.03 2.02
C ARG A 76 14.53 -9.53 2.50
N TYR A 77 15.07 -10.15 3.54
CA TYR A 77 16.33 -9.75 4.20
C TYR A 77 17.14 -10.96 4.67
N ASP A 78 17.86 -11.59 3.75
CA ASP A 78 18.54 -12.87 4.05
C ASP A 78 19.82 -12.70 4.90
N GLY A 79 20.42 -11.50 4.89
CA GLY A 79 21.66 -11.21 5.60
C GLY A 79 21.50 -10.75 7.05
N LEU A 80 20.34 -10.18 7.42
CA LEU A 80 20.16 -9.47 8.69
C LEU A 80 20.29 -10.39 9.91
N VAL A 81 19.65 -11.56 9.88
CA VAL A 81 19.75 -12.54 10.97
C VAL A 81 21.14 -13.17 11.02
N GLY A 82 21.76 -13.36 9.85
CA GLY A 82 23.11 -13.90 9.71
C GLY A 82 24.17 -13.05 10.41
N MET A 83 23.96 -11.72 10.55
CA MET A 83 24.88 -10.84 11.28
C MET A 83 25.03 -11.22 12.77
N TYR A 84 24.02 -11.89 13.35
CA TYR A 84 24.02 -12.34 14.73
C TYR A 84 24.19 -13.86 14.88
N GLY A 85 24.25 -14.58 13.75
CA GLY A 85 24.40 -16.02 13.67
C GLY A 85 25.70 -16.45 13.00
N LYS A 86 25.84 -17.75 12.72
CA LYS A 86 26.99 -18.30 11.97
C LYS A 86 26.72 -18.49 10.48
N GLN A 87 25.45 -18.45 10.06
CA GLN A 87 25.04 -18.71 8.69
C GLN A 87 23.93 -17.75 8.28
N PRO A 88 23.85 -17.37 6.98
CA PRO A 88 22.74 -16.59 6.46
C PRO A 88 21.44 -17.37 6.60
N VAL A 89 20.38 -16.69 7.06
CA VAL A 89 19.05 -17.27 7.24
C VAL A 89 18.08 -16.46 6.38
N PRO A 90 17.53 -17.04 5.30
CA PRO A 90 16.57 -16.35 4.47
C PRO A 90 15.34 -15.93 5.28
N CYS A 91 14.99 -14.64 5.20
CA CYS A 91 13.92 -14.07 6.00
C CYS A 91 13.04 -13.16 5.16
N VAL A 92 11.75 -13.18 5.45
CA VAL A 92 10.76 -12.22 4.93
C VAL A 92 9.92 -11.74 6.09
N GLY A 93 9.60 -10.46 6.10
CA GLY A 93 8.86 -9.84 7.19
C GLY A 93 8.03 -8.66 6.74
N ILE A 94 7.04 -8.32 7.56
CA ILE A 94 6.16 -7.17 7.40
C ILE A 94 6.04 -6.47 8.75
N SER A 95 5.99 -5.15 8.72
CA SER A 95 5.73 -4.31 9.88
C SER A 95 4.53 -3.41 9.62
N PHE A 96 3.70 -3.21 10.65
CA PHE A 96 2.51 -2.39 10.60
C PHE A 96 2.70 -1.12 11.45
N GLY A 97 2.45 0.04 10.84
CA GLY A 97 2.38 1.32 11.52
C GLY A 97 1.05 1.48 12.25
N VAL A 98 0.93 0.86 13.42
CA VAL A 98 -0.31 0.81 14.22
C VAL A 98 -0.88 2.22 14.50
N ASP A 99 -0.04 3.20 14.80
CA ASP A 99 -0.45 4.60 14.98
C ASP A 99 -1.16 5.19 13.75
N ARG A 100 -0.66 4.88 12.55
CA ARG A 100 -1.25 5.34 11.29
C ARG A 100 -2.58 4.66 11.03
N ILE A 101 -2.68 3.37 11.32
CA ILE A 101 -3.93 2.61 11.23
C ILE A 101 -4.99 3.22 12.15
N PHE A 102 -4.65 3.49 13.42
CA PHE A 102 -5.58 4.13 14.36
C PHE A 102 -6.03 5.51 13.89
N THR A 103 -5.11 6.32 13.38
CA THR A 103 -5.42 7.66 12.84
C THR A 103 -6.41 7.58 11.68
N LEU A 104 -6.21 6.63 10.76
CA LEU A 104 -7.13 6.40 9.63
C LEU A 104 -8.51 5.93 10.10
N LEU A 105 -8.57 4.99 11.04
CA LEU A 105 -9.83 4.50 11.61
C LEU A 105 -10.59 5.62 12.33
N ALA A 106 -9.90 6.44 13.11
CA ALA A 106 -10.50 7.60 13.78
C ALA A 106 -11.06 8.62 12.78
N ALA A 107 -10.32 8.91 11.70
CA ALA A 107 -10.77 9.81 10.64
C ALA A 107 -12.00 9.28 9.90
N GLN A 108 -12.02 7.98 9.57
CA GLN A 108 -13.17 7.31 8.96
C GLN A 108 -14.41 7.37 9.87
N ARG A 109 -14.24 7.10 11.17
CA ARG A 109 -15.32 7.18 12.17
C ARG A 109 -15.87 8.59 12.29
N LYS A 110 -15.02 9.62 12.28
CA LYS A 110 -15.45 11.03 12.31
C LYS A 110 -16.28 11.39 11.08
N ARG A 111 -15.87 10.94 9.88
CA ARG A 111 -16.66 11.14 8.63
C ARG A 111 -18.01 10.45 8.69
N ALA A 112 -18.06 9.20 9.17
CA ALA A 112 -19.31 8.47 9.33
C ALA A 112 -20.25 9.13 10.36
N HIS A 113 -19.70 9.67 11.46
CA HIS A 113 -20.50 10.35 12.46
C HIS A 113 -21.05 11.70 11.95
N LEU A 114 -20.23 12.47 11.22
CA LEU A 114 -20.67 13.72 10.59
C LEU A 114 -21.77 13.47 9.55
N SER A 115 -21.68 12.41 8.75
CA SER A 115 -22.73 12.10 7.77
C SER A 115 -24.06 11.71 8.42
N LEU A 116 -24.01 11.04 9.57
CA LEU A 116 -25.20 10.65 10.35
C LEU A 116 -25.84 11.84 11.09
N SER A 117 -25.06 12.75 11.66
CA SER A 117 -25.60 13.93 12.35
C SER A 117 -26.24 14.91 11.36
N THR A 118 -25.60 15.19 10.22
CA THR A 118 -26.14 16.09 9.18
C THR A 118 -27.43 15.52 8.58
N ARG A 119 -27.49 14.20 8.34
CA ARG A 119 -28.69 13.54 7.79
C ARG A 119 -29.87 13.58 8.78
N ARG A 120 -29.61 13.38 10.08
CA ARG A 120 -30.63 13.45 11.15
C ARG A 120 -31.14 14.88 11.39
N MET A 121 -30.27 15.88 11.21
CA MET A 121 -30.67 17.29 11.31
C MET A 121 -31.56 17.69 10.14
N SER A 122 -31.20 17.34 8.90
CA SER A 122 -32.01 17.68 7.71
C SER A 122 -33.43 17.11 7.71
N SER A 123 -33.71 16.04 8.47
CA SER A 123 -35.03 15.40 8.56
C SER A 123 -35.98 16.05 9.58
N SER A 124 -35.46 16.83 10.54
CA SER A 124 -36.27 17.52 11.55
C SER A 124 -36.58 18.98 11.19
N TRP A 125 -36.14 19.43 10.00
CA TRP A 125 -36.28 20.81 9.58
C TRP A 125 -37.59 21.04 8.81
N PRO A 126 -38.24 22.20 8.99
CA PRO A 126 -39.40 22.60 8.18
C PRO A 126 -39.07 22.52 6.68
N LEU A 127 -40.04 22.12 5.85
CA LEU A 127 -39.86 21.90 4.39
C LEU A 127 -39.19 23.09 3.67
N GLU A 128 -39.49 24.32 4.09
CA GLU A 128 -38.94 25.56 3.53
C GLU A 128 -37.43 25.72 3.81
N ALA A 129 -36.96 25.29 4.98
CA ALA A 129 -35.56 25.39 5.38
C ALA A 129 -34.66 24.35 4.67
N ARG A 130 -35.25 23.26 4.16
CA ARG A 130 -34.52 22.19 3.45
C ARG A 130 -34.02 22.66 2.08
N SER A 131 -34.77 23.50 1.39
CA SER A 131 -34.40 24.08 0.09
C SER A 131 -33.24 25.07 0.20
N LEU A 132 -33.18 25.85 1.28
CA LEU A 132 -32.11 26.83 1.53
C LEU A 132 -30.81 26.16 1.99
N ALA A 133 -30.90 25.07 2.77
CA ALA A 133 -29.73 24.30 3.21
C ALA A 133 -28.99 23.62 2.04
N ALA A 134 -29.70 23.20 0.99
CA ALA A 134 -29.11 22.65 -0.22
C ALA A 134 -28.22 23.67 -0.98
N ILE A 135 -28.52 24.96 -0.86
CA ILE A 135 -27.76 26.05 -1.49
C ILE A 135 -26.46 26.33 -0.71
N PHE A 136 -26.50 26.29 0.62
CA PHE A 136 -25.36 26.62 1.48
C PHE A 136 -24.26 25.55 1.53
N TRP A 137 -24.57 24.30 1.19
CA TRP A 137 -23.62 23.17 1.25
C TRP A 137 -22.98 22.82 -0.11
N ASN A 138 -23.36 23.53 -1.18
CA ASN A 138 -22.85 23.31 -2.54
C ASN A 138 -21.86 24.39 -3.01
N VAL A 139 -21.32 25.17 -2.07
CA VAL A 139 -20.18 26.10 -2.23
C VAL A 139 -19.07 25.64 -1.29
#